data_AF-A0A538ERW8-F1
#
_entry.id   AF-A0A538ERW8-F1
#
_cell.length_a   1.000
_cell.length_b   1.000
_cell.length_c   1.000
_cell.angle_alpha   90.00
_cell.angle_beta   90.00
_cell.angle_gamma   90.00
#
_symmetry.space_group_name_H-M   'P 1'
#
loop_
_entity.id
_entity.type
_entity.pdbx_description
1 polymer ?
#
loop_
_entity_poly.entity_id
_entity_poly.type
_entity_poly.pdbx_seq_one_letter_code
_entity_poly.pdbx_strand_id
1 'polypeptide(L)'
;DAYRSQLPYDATGAKPAARLTIDVAAGDRWLIDLDRKATTDWLRTDRPVLDYANAMVPSRQPSSATDAESNWQEHLTGKPTYAPPIPPLAPAKFTGSLYIAEGSKVRPECTTFGSSLQNSTGSWVQSAAPAGAGTTPGLLGFMFWAAERPSTRGVTTTPPNTCEGGVGAGATAYNVPLPMPALRQS
;
A
#
# COMPACT_ATOMS: atom_id res chain seq x y z
N ASP A 1 -6.24 -2.26 27.19
CA ASP A 1 -7.45 -2.17 26.33
C ASP A 1 -7.04 -1.91 24.90
N ALA A 2 -7.35 -2.83 23.99
CA ALA A 2 -6.91 -2.77 22.59
C ALA A 2 -7.96 -2.07 21.71
N TYR A 3 -7.52 -1.39 20.65
CA TYR A 3 -8.41 -0.72 19.69
C TYR A 3 -9.57 -1.60 19.20
N ARG A 4 -9.31 -2.90 18.98
CA ARG A 4 -10.32 -3.87 18.50
C ARG A 4 -11.41 -4.21 19.52
N SER A 5 -11.28 -3.87 20.80
CA SER A 5 -12.39 -4.00 21.75
C SER A 5 -13.40 -2.84 21.65
N GLN A 6 -12.98 -1.69 21.10
CA GLN A 6 -13.85 -0.54 20.83
C GLN A 6 -14.40 -0.57 19.39
N LEU A 7 -13.53 -0.94 18.44
CA LEU A 7 -13.85 -1.02 17.01
C LEU A 7 -13.46 -2.41 16.47
N PRO A 8 -14.38 -3.41 16.61
CA PRO A 8 -14.16 -4.75 16.08
C PRO A 8 -13.86 -4.74 14.58
N TYR A 9 -13.21 -5.80 14.09
CA TYR A 9 -12.99 -6.00 12.66
C TYR A 9 -14.33 -6.02 11.90
N ASP A 10 -14.43 -5.24 10.82
CA ASP A 10 -15.65 -5.15 10.00
C ASP A 10 -15.35 -5.54 8.55
N ALA A 11 -15.56 -6.82 8.25
CA ALA A 11 -15.37 -7.36 6.90
C ALA A 11 -16.31 -6.75 5.85
N THR A 12 -17.43 -6.14 6.27
CA THR A 12 -18.40 -5.53 5.35
C THR A 12 -17.94 -4.16 4.84
N GLY A 13 -16.98 -3.53 5.52
CA GLY A 13 -16.54 -2.18 5.24
C GLY A 13 -17.59 -1.09 5.53
N ALA A 14 -18.72 -1.43 6.16
CA ALA A 14 -19.79 -0.48 6.48
C ALA A 14 -19.40 0.56 7.54
N LYS A 15 -18.39 0.26 8.37
CA LYS A 15 -17.83 1.16 9.38
C LYS A 15 -16.43 1.60 8.98
N PRO A 16 -16.25 2.78 8.35
CA PRO A 16 -14.94 3.29 7.99
C PRO A 16 -13.97 3.39 9.18
N ALA A 17 -14.49 3.75 10.36
CA ALA A 17 -13.70 3.81 11.59
C ALA A 17 -13.12 2.45 12.01
N ALA A 18 -13.66 1.32 11.55
CA ALA A 18 -13.11 0.00 11.85
C ALA A 18 -11.90 -0.37 10.96
N ARG A 19 -11.59 0.42 9.92
CA ARG A 19 -10.44 0.16 9.05
C ARG A 19 -9.16 0.57 9.76
N LEU A 20 -8.34 -0.42 10.07
CA LEU A 20 -7.05 -0.22 10.73
C LEU A 20 -5.94 -0.79 9.87
N THR A 21 -5.02 0.07 9.47
CA THR A 21 -3.89 -0.26 8.60
C THR A 21 -2.57 -0.10 9.34
N ILE A 22 -1.51 -0.62 8.76
CA ILE A 22 -0.14 -0.42 9.25
C ILE A 22 0.79 -0.08 8.11
N ASP A 23 1.78 0.75 8.38
CA ASP A 23 2.87 0.99 7.43
C ASP A 23 4.04 0.04 7.74
N VAL A 24 4.46 -0.71 6.73
CA VAL A 24 5.59 -1.65 6.76
C VAL A 24 6.69 -1.17 5.83
N ALA A 25 7.95 -1.45 6.09
CA ALA A 25 9.04 -0.95 5.25
C ALA A 25 9.45 -1.96 4.18
N ALA A 26 9.67 -1.49 2.96
CA ALA A 26 10.35 -2.29 1.94
C ALA A 26 11.89 -2.15 2.03
N GLY A 27 12.60 -3.15 1.54
CA GLY A 27 14.03 -3.18 1.32
C GLY A 27 14.89 -3.51 2.53
N ASP A 28 14.35 -4.18 3.56
CA ASP A 28 15.12 -4.79 4.66
C ASP A 28 15.82 -3.82 5.64
N ARG A 29 15.30 -2.61 5.88
CA ARG A 29 16.13 -1.53 6.48
C ARG A 29 15.80 -1.10 7.91
N TRP A 30 14.53 -0.99 8.29
CA TRP A 30 14.18 -0.27 9.53
C TRP A 30 13.04 -0.85 10.37
N LEU A 31 12.12 -1.65 9.80
CA LEU A 31 10.90 -2.11 10.47
C LEU A 31 10.77 -3.64 10.56
N ILE A 32 11.90 -4.36 10.51
CA ILE A 32 11.98 -5.83 10.44
C ILE A 32 11.06 -6.53 11.45
N ASP A 33 11.17 -6.17 12.73
CA ASP A 33 10.38 -6.82 13.79
C ASP A 33 8.89 -6.47 13.70
N LEU A 34 8.57 -5.26 13.22
CA LEU A 34 7.19 -4.83 13.00
C LEU A 34 6.59 -5.55 11.80
N ASP A 35 7.33 -5.68 10.71
CA ASP A 35 6.92 -6.40 9.50
C ASP A 35 6.67 -7.88 9.84
N ARG A 36 7.57 -8.50 10.63
CA ARG A 36 7.37 -9.86 11.14
C ARG A 36 6.11 -9.98 11.99
N LYS A 37 5.91 -9.06 12.93
CA LYS A 37 4.74 -9.07 13.82
C LYS A 37 3.44 -8.90 13.02
N ALA A 38 3.44 -7.95 12.10
CA ALA A 38 2.28 -7.64 11.28
C ALA A 38 1.88 -8.81 10.40
N THR A 39 2.84 -9.40 9.67
CA THR A 39 2.60 -10.55 8.78
C THR A 39 2.22 -11.82 9.54
N THR A 40 2.82 -12.08 10.71
CA THR A 40 2.55 -13.30 11.49
C THR A 40 1.20 -13.25 12.21
N ASP A 41 0.85 -12.11 12.80
CA ASP A 41 -0.24 -12.05 13.78
C ASP A 41 -1.40 -11.15 13.37
N TRP A 42 -1.14 -10.08 12.61
CA TRP A 42 -2.14 -9.03 12.42
C TRP A 42 -2.79 -9.01 11.05
N LEU A 43 -2.04 -9.35 10.02
CA LEU A 43 -2.45 -9.33 8.62
C LEU A 43 -2.82 -10.73 8.09
N ARG A 44 -3.20 -11.63 8.99
CA ARG A 44 -3.67 -12.97 8.61
C ARG A 44 -5.01 -12.89 7.87
N THR A 45 -5.23 -13.80 6.92
CA THR A 45 -6.49 -13.88 6.18
C THR A 45 -7.60 -14.61 6.93
N ASP A 46 -7.25 -15.50 7.88
CA ASP A 46 -8.20 -16.30 8.65
C ASP A 46 -8.69 -15.59 9.93
N ARG A 47 -7.84 -14.78 10.55
CA ARG A 47 -8.13 -14.04 11.79
C ARG A 47 -7.53 -12.63 11.73
N PRO A 48 -8.01 -11.74 10.84
CA PRO A 48 -7.43 -10.42 10.65
C PRO A 48 -7.60 -9.54 11.89
N VAL A 49 -6.50 -8.94 12.32
CA VAL A 49 -6.49 -7.83 13.30
C VAL A 49 -6.33 -6.49 12.57
N LEU A 50 -5.65 -6.47 11.43
CA LEU A 50 -5.50 -5.32 10.56
C LEU A 50 -6.13 -5.62 9.20
N ASP A 51 -6.62 -4.57 8.55
CA ASP A 51 -7.26 -4.67 7.25
C ASP A 51 -6.22 -4.92 6.16
N TYR A 52 -5.17 -4.10 6.14
CA TYR A 52 -4.05 -4.24 5.21
C TYR A 52 -2.81 -3.47 5.67
N ALA A 53 -1.67 -3.84 5.12
CA ALA A 53 -0.45 -3.07 5.18
C ALA A 53 -0.32 -2.15 3.97
N ASN A 54 0.19 -0.94 4.23
CA ASN A 54 0.80 -0.11 3.22
C ASN A 54 2.29 -0.42 3.24
N ALA A 55 2.88 -1.00 2.18
CA ALA A 55 4.33 -0.97 2.09
C ALA A 55 4.73 0.45 1.88
N MET A 56 5.33 1.08 2.87
CA MET A 56 6.08 2.30 2.69
C MET A 56 7.03 2.07 1.52
N VAL A 57 7.00 3.01 0.58
CA VAL A 57 8.04 3.16 -0.42
C VAL A 57 9.40 3.01 0.29
N PRO A 58 10.44 2.43 -0.33
CA PRO A 58 11.79 2.63 0.17
C PRO A 58 12.04 4.12 0.46
N SER A 59 13.14 4.47 1.13
CA SER A 59 13.38 5.85 1.58
C SER A 59 13.28 6.94 0.50
N ARG A 60 13.16 6.57 -0.78
CA ARG A 60 12.78 7.40 -1.92
C ARG A 60 11.87 6.64 -2.89
N GLN A 61 11.09 7.37 -3.69
CA GLN A 61 10.32 6.80 -4.80
C GLN A 61 11.23 5.98 -5.74
N PRO A 62 10.90 4.72 -6.05
CA PRO A 62 11.57 3.95 -7.09
C PRO A 62 11.58 4.70 -8.42
N SER A 63 12.58 4.47 -9.26
CA SER A 63 12.71 5.11 -10.57
C SER A 63 12.08 4.32 -11.71
N SER A 64 11.69 3.06 -11.47
CA SER A 64 11.16 2.16 -12.50
C SER A 64 10.07 1.24 -11.95
N ALA A 65 9.27 0.68 -12.86
CA ALA A 65 8.25 -0.33 -12.52
C ALA A 65 8.89 -1.57 -11.88
N THR A 66 9.98 -2.09 -12.47
CA THR A 66 10.73 -3.23 -11.94
C THR A 66 11.19 -3.01 -10.50
N ASP A 67 11.71 -1.83 -10.17
CA ASP A 67 12.16 -1.53 -8.81
C ASP A 67 10.98 -1.46 -7.83
N ALA A 68 9.87 -0.81 -8.24
CA ALA A 68 8.67 -0.72 -7.42
C ALA A 68 8.07 -2.12 -7.16
N GLU A 69 7.89 -2.90 -8.21
CA GLU A 69 7.38 -4.28 -8.16
C GLU A 69 8.28 -5.18 -7.33
N SER A 70 9.61 -5.07 -7.44
CA SER A 70 10.53 -5.85 -6.60
C SER A 70 10.40 -5.51 -5.12
N ASN A 71 10.22 -4.23 -4.78
CA ASN A 71 10.01 -3.80 -3.39
C ASN A 71 8.67 -4.29 -2.84
N TRP A 72 7.64 -4.42 -3.66
CA TRP A 72 6.34 -4.96 -3.23
C TRP A 72 6.35 -6.48 -3.19
N GLN A 73 7.01 -7.13 -4.15
CA GLN A 73 7.10 -8.57 -4.27
C GLN A 73 7.74 -9.20 -3.04
N GLU A 74 8.72 -8.53 -2.42
CA GLU A 74 9.39 -9.07 -1.24
C GLU A 74 8.42 -9.25 -0.04
N HIS A 75 7.39 -8.40 0.06
CA HIS A 75 6.35 -8.56 1.09
C HIS A 75 5.48 -9.77 0.79
N LEU A 76 5.16 -9.99 -0.49
CA LEU A 76 4.39 -11.16 -0.90
C LEU A 76 5.16 -12.46 -0.67
N THR A 77 6.48 -12.49 -0.92
CA THR A 77 7.32 -13.68 -0.70
C THR A 77 7.80 -13.84 0.75
N GLY A 78 7.77 -12.76 1.53
CA GLY A 78 8.45 -12.69 2.82
C GLY A 78 9.98 -12.69 2.70
N LYS A 79 10.65 -12.80 3.85
CA LYS A 79 12.11 -12.83 4.02
C LYS A 79 12.51 -14.07 4.83
N PRO A 80 12.67 -15.24 4.20
CA PRO A 80 12.99 -16.49 4.90
C PRO A 80 14.42 -16.53 5.45
N THR A 81 15.31 -15.67 4.96
CA THR A 81 16.71 -15.60 5.39
C THR A 81 16.91 -14.88 6.73
N TYR A 82 15.85 -14.25 7.26
CA TYR A 82 15.88 -13.56 8.54
C TYR A 82 15.73 -14.54 9.71
N ALA A 83 16.25 -14.15 10.88
CA ALA A 83 16.16 -14.95 12.10
C ALA A 83 15.53 -14.12 13.24
N PRO A 84 14.24 -14.31 13.58
CA PRO A 84 13.26 -15.19 12.91
C PRO A 84 12.82 -14.68 11.51
N PRO A 85 12.29 -15.56 10.63
CA PRO A 85 11.90 -15.18 9.28
C PRO A 85 10.69 -14.23 9.29
N ILE A 86 10.54 -13.44 8.22
CA ILE A 86 9.30 -12.71 7.93
C ILE A 86 8.48 -13.59 6.96
N PRO A 87 7.27 -14.05 7.33
CA PRO A 87 6.44 -14.86 6.44
C PRO A 87 5.86 -14.05 5.27
N PRO A 88 5.43 -14.75 4.19
CA PRO A 88 4.64 -14.18 3.10
C PRO A 88 3.42 -13.38 3.56
N LEU A 89 3.14 -12.25 2.91
CA LEU A 89 1.91 -11.49 3.05
C LEU A 89 0.94 -11.81 1.91
N ALA A 90 -0.35 -11.97 2.22
CA ALA A 90 -1.37 -12.16 1.20
C ALA A 90 -1.53 -10.90 0.34
N PRO A 91 -1.64 -11.01 -1.00
CA PRO A 91 -1.93 -9.86 -1.86
C PRO A 91 -3.17 -9.06 -1.41
N ALA A 92 -4.20 -9.74 -0.89
CA ALA A 92 -5.41 -9.14 -0.33
C ALA A 92 -5.21 -8.30 0.95
N LYS A 93 -4.02 -8.30 1.54
CA LYS A 93 -3.69 -7.62 2.79
C LYS A 93 -2.63 -6.55 2.57
N PHE A 94 -2.48 -6.11 1.33
CA PHE A 94 -1.36 -5.28 0.93
C PHE A 94 -1.75 -4.26 -0.12
N THR A 95 -1.23 -3.04 0.02
CA THR A 95 -1.26 -2.00 -1.02
C THR A 95 0.17 -1.60 -1.36
N GLY A 96 0.45 -1.42 -2.66
CA GLY A 96 1.71 -0.81 -3.10
C GLY A 96 1.66 0.69 -2.84
N SER A 97 2.66 1.27 -2.18
CA SER A 97 2.65 2.72 -1.96
C SER A 97 3.56 3.48 -2.91
N LEU A 98 3.21 4.73 -3.17
CA LEU A 98 3.92 5.66 -4.05
C LEU A 98 3.86 7.08 -3.47
N TYR A 99 4.91 7.88 -3.64
CA TYR A 99 4.89 9.30 -3.32
C TYR A 99 4.19 10.11 -4.41
N ILE A 100 3.29 11.02 -4.01
CA ILE A 100 2.73 12.06 -4.89
C ILE A 100 3.49 13.39 -4.78
N ALA A 101 4.26 13.56 -3.70
CA ALA A 101 5.24 14.62 -3.52
C ALA A 101 6.48 14.10 -2.79
N GLU A 102 7.67 14.58 -3.16
CA GLU A 102 8.92 14.21 -2.49
C GLU A 102 9.93 15.35 -2.54
N GLY A 103 10.38 15.83 -1.38
CA GLY A 103 11.25 16.99 -1.28
C GLY A 103 10.61 18.23 -1.92
N SER A 104 11.29 18.82 -2.90
CA SER A 104 10.82 19.96 -3.68
C SER A 104 10.11 19.58 -4.99
N LYS A 105 9.74 18.30 -5.18
CA LYS A 105 9.19 17.79 -6.44
C LYS A 105 7.79 17.25 -6.27
N VAL A 106 6.87 17.67 -7.12
CA VAL A 106 5.59 17.01 -7.34
C VAL A 106 5.83 15.85 -8.31
N ARG A 107 5.29 14.68 -8.01
CA ARG A 107 5.55 13.45 -8.75
C ARG A 107 4.50 13.24 -9.86
N PRO A 108 4.82 12.49 -10.94
CA PRO A 108 3.84 12.13 -11.96
C PRO A 108 2.60 11.42 -11.41
N GLU A 109 2.75 10.66 -10.32
CA GLU A 109 1.65 10.05 -9.57
C GLU A 109 0.61 11.09 -9.13
N CYS A 110 1.02 12.34 -8.89
CA CYS A 110 0.10 13.44 -8.62
C CYS A 110 -0.43 14.08 -9.91
N THR A 111 0.44 14.44 -10.85
CA THR A 111 0.05 15.38 -11.93
C THR A 111 -0.13 14.77 -13.31
N THR A 112 0.42 13.59 -13.58
CA THR A 112 0.45 13.00 -14.93
C THR A 112 0.43 11.47 -14.87
N PHE A 113 -0.76 10.89 -14.85
CA PHE A 113 -0.96 9.44 -14.74
C PHE A 113 -0.15 8.65 -15.79
N GLY A 114 -0.17 9.08 -17.06
CA GLY A 114 0.48 8.36 -18.16
C GLY A 114 1.98 8.10 -17.97
N SER A 115 2.70 8.98 -17.26
CA SER A 115 4.14 8.86 -16.96
C SER A 115 4.44 8.42 -15.52
N SER A 116 3.41 8.01 -14.75
CA SER A 116 3.54 7.59 -13.36
C SER A 116 3.87 6.11 -13.20
N LEU A 117 4.44 5.74 -12.04
CA LEU A 117 4.56 4.33 -11.67
C LEU A 117 3.20 3.69 -11.42
N GLN A 118 2.20 4.47 -11.00
CA GLN A 118 0.82 3.98 -10.88
C GLN A 118 0.33 3.39 -12.21
N ASN A 119 0.65 4.01 -13.36
CA ASN A 119 0.28 3.49 -14.67
C ASN A 119 1.14 2.28 -15.07
N SER A 120 2.47 2.40 -14.98
CA SER A 120 3.37 1.34 -15.46
C SER A 120 3.33 0.06 -14.63
N THR A 121 2.91 0.12 -13.37
CA THR A 121 2.79 -1.05 -12.47
C THR A 121 1.36 -1.54 -12.29
N GLY A 122 0.37 -0.90 -12.91
CA GLY A 122 -1.05 -1.18 -12.67
C GLY A 122 -1.45 -2.64 -12.95
N SER A 123 -0.93 -3.21 -14.04
CA SER A 123 -1.17 -4.61 -14.40
C SER A 123 -0.62 -5.56 -13.35
N TRP A 124 0.59 -5.30 -12.85
CA TRP A 124 1.20 -6.07 -11.77
C TRP A 124 0.38 -5.96 -10.48
N VAL A 125 -0.01 -4.74 -10.09
CA VAL A 125 -0.85 -4.50 -8.91
C VAL A 125 -2.18 -5.24 -9.00
N GLN A 126 -2.79 -5.38 -10.17
CA GLN A 126 -4.05 -6.13 -10.33
C GLN A 126 -3.86 -7.65 -10.37
N SER A 127 -2.65 -8.15 -10.67
CA SER A 127 -2.42 -9.57 -10.98
C SER A 127 -1.39 -10.28 -10.10
N ALA A 128 -0.71 -9.57 -9.19
CA ALA A 128 0.34 -10.13 -8.34
C ALA A 128 -0.15 -11.40 -7.61
N ALA A 129 0.52 -12.52 -7.85
CA ALA A 129 0.09 -13.81 -7.34
C ALA A 129 0.40 -13.98 -5.85
N PRO A 130 -0.41 -14.75 -5.09
CA PRO A 130 -0.03 -15.22 -3.78
C PRO A 130 1.31 -15.96 -3.81
N ALA A 131 2.20 -15.67 -2.85
CA ALA A 131 3.50 -16.32 -2.72
C ALA A 131 3.67 -16.99 -1.34
N GLY A 132 2.64 -17.74 -0.93
CA GLY A 132 2.62 -18.51 0.33
C GLY A 132 1.59 -18.04 1.36
N ALA A 133 0.88 -16.94 1.10
CA ALA A 133 -0.25 -16.47 1.91
C ALA A 133 -1.38 -15.93 1.02
N GLY A 134 -2.63 -16.15 1.42
CA GLY A 134 -3.81 -15.80 0.61
C GLY A 134 -4.05 -16.76 -0.55
N THR A 135 -5.14 -16.54 -1.29
CA THR A 135 -5.53 -17.44 -2.39
C THR A 135 -5.87 -16.72 -3.67
N THR A 136 -6.17 -15.42 -3.62
CA THR A 136 -6.55 -14.69 -4.84
C THR A 136 -5.52 -13.60 -5.19
N PRO A 137 -5.25 -13.39 -6.48
CA PRO A 137 -4.22 -12.48 -6.96
C PRO A 137 -4.64 -11.00 -6.84
N GLY A 138 -3.66 -10.13 -7.05
CA GLY A 138 -3.78 -8.68 -7.03
C GLY A 138 -3.58 -8.10 -5.64
N LEU A 139 -3.02 -6.91 -5.54
CA LEU A 139 -3.02 -6.11 -4.32
C LEU A 139 -4.39 -5.46 -4.12
N LEU A 140 -4.61 -4.82 -2.97
CA LEU A 140 -5.82 -4.01 -2.73
C LEU A 140 -5.82 -2.68 -3.50
N GLY A 141 -4.67 -2.26 -4.03
CA GLY A 141 -4.51 -1.05 -4.81
C GLY A 141 -3.26 -0.26 -4.41
N PHE A 142 -3.33 1.06 -4.62
CA PHE A 142 -2.26 1.99 -4.28
C PHE A 142 -2.57 2.81 -3.02
N MET A 143 -1.53 3.08 -2.23
CA MET A 143 -1.55 4.08 -1.16
C MET A 143 -0.64 5.25 -1.54
N PHE A 144 -1.17 6.47 -1.57
CA PHE A 144 -0.39 7.66 -1.97
C PHE A 144 0.12 8.43 -0.76
N TRP A 145 1.44 8.62 -0.71
CA TRP A 145 2.13 9.33 0.37
C TRP A 145 2.38 10.79 0.03
N ALA A 146 2.44 11.59 1.09
CA ALA A 146 2.80 12.99 1.04
C ALA A 146 1.75 13.89 0.36
N ALA A 147 0.47 13.57 0.59
CA ALA A 147 -0.65 14.41 0.20
C ALA A 147 -0.65 15.76 0.94
N GLU A 148 -1.34 16.73 0.34
CA GLU A 148 -1.55 18.07 0.84
C GLU A 148 -0.25 18.83 1.11
N ARG A 149 0.14 19.03 2.37
CA ARG A 149 1.36 19.74 2.77
C ARG A 149 2.20 18.84 3.68
N PRO A 150 2.93 17.88 3.11
CA PRO A 150 3.57 16.81 3.87
C PRO A 150 4.79 17.26 4.69
N SER A 151 5.29 18.47 4.45
CA SER A 151 6.40 19.07 5.19
C SER A 151 6.30 20.59 5.13
N THR A 152 6.82 21.26 6.17
CA THR A 152 6.95 22.73 6.20
C THR A 152 7.85 23.27 5.09
N ARG A 153 8.76 22.44 4.57
CA ARG A 153 9.73 22.80 3.51
C ARG A 153 9.50 22.08 2.17
N GLY A 154 8.40 21.34 2.04
CA GLY A 154 8.08 20.55 0.84
C GLY A 154 7.17 21.29 -0.15
N VAL A 155 6.94 20.67 -1.30
CA VAL A 155 5.86 21.07 -2.21
C VAL A 155 4.50 20.62 -1.67
N THR A 156 3.45 21.35 -2.06
CA THR A 156 2.08 20.94 -1.79
C THR A 156 1.46 20.25 -3.00
N THR A 157 0.51 19.35 -2.76
CA THR A 157 -0.38 18.77 -3.77
C THR A 157 -1.77 19.41 -3.78
N THR A 158 -1.92 20.57 -3.14
CA THR A 158 -3.06 21.48 -3.29
C THR A 158 -2.78 22.50 -4.40
N PRO A 159 -3.76 23.30 -4.87
CA PRO A 159 -3.53 24.26 -5.95
C PRO A 159 -2.24 25.08 -5.76
N PRO A 160 -1.40 25.19 -6.81
CA PRO A 160 -1.67 24.82 -8.21
C PRO A 160 -1.33 23.37 -8.59
N ASN A 161 -0.81 22.55 -7.68
CA ASN A 161 -0.28 21.21 -7.97
C ASN A 161 -1.28 20.09 -7.65
N THR A 162 -2.54 20.27 -8.04
CA THR A 162 -3.59 19.32 -7.69
C THR A 162 -3.29 17.92 -8.25
N CYS A 163 -3.72 16.88 -7.52
CA CYS A 163 -3.48 15.50 -7.97
C CYS A 163 -4.57 14.94 -8.90
N GLU A 164 -5.42 15.80 -9.51
CA GLU A 164 -6.48 15.32 -10.40
C GLU A 164 -5.91 14.67 -11.67
N GLY A 165 -4.78 15.18 -12.20
CA GLY A 165 -4.16 14.66 -13.43
C GLY A 165 -3.37 13.35 -13.28
N GLY A 166 -3.01 12.97 -12.05
CA GLY A 166 -2.33 11.72 -11.71
C GLY A 166 -3.24 10.77 -10.95
N VAL A 167 -3.48 11.03 -9.67
CA VAL A 167 -4.33 10.19 -8.82
C VAL A 167 -5.77 10.13 -9.36
N GLY A 168 -6.35 11.27 -9.75
CA GLY A 168 -7.71 11.33 -10.28
C GLY A 168 -7.87 10.62 -11.64
N ALA A 169 -6.96 10.91 -12.57
CA ALA A 169 -6.92 10.25 -13.88
C ALA A 169 -6.69 8.73 -13.74
N GLY A 170 -5.83 8.32 -12.82
CA GLY A 170 -5.59 6.90 -12.53
C GLY A 170 -6.76 6.21 -11.83
N ALA A 171 -7.49 6.90 -10.95
CA ALA A 171 -8.74 6.40 -10.38
C ALA A 171 -9.78 6.14 -11.47
N THR A 172 -9.86 7.03 -12.47
CA THR A 172 -10.72 6.85 -13.65
C THR A 172 -10.24 5.67 -14.51
N ALA A 173 -8.94 5.59 -14.82
CA ALA A 173 -8.36 4.52 -15.62
C ALA A 173 -8.59 3.13 -15.02
N TYR A 174 -8.58 3.02 -13.68
CA TYR A 174 -8.83 1.76 -12.97
C TYR A 174 -10.27 1.57 -12.49
N ASN A 175 -11.19 2.47 -12.86
CA ASN A 175 -12.60 2.43 -12.42
C ASN A 175 -12.75 2.25 -10.90
N VAL A 176 -11.97 3.00 -10.12
CA VAL A 176 -11.93 2.88 -8.66
C VAL A 176 -13.30 3.26 -8.08
N PRO A 177 -14.00 2.35 -7.38
CA PRO A 177 -15.31 2.62 -6.80
C PRO A 177 -15.21 3.59 -5.62
N LEU A 178 -16.11 4.58 -5.62
CA LEU A 178 -16.28 5.56 -4.53
C LEU A 178 -17.76 5.57 -4.08
N PRO A 179 -18.07 5.35 -2.78
CA PRO A 179 -17.13 5.09 -1.69
C PRO A 179 -16.45 3.72 -1.79
N MET A 180 -15.31 3.56 -1.11
CA MET A 180 -14.53 2.31 -1.16
C MET A 180 -15.36 1.12 -0.65
N PRO A 181 -15.54 0.05 -1.44
CA PRO A 181 -16.34 -1.12 -1.09
C PRO A 181 -15.68 -1.96 0.03
N ALA A 182 -16.33 -3.05 0.41
CA ALA A 182 -15.72 -4.07 1.26
C ALA A 182 -14.38 -4.54 0.67
N LEU A 183 -13.35 -4.63 1.51
CA LEU A 183 -12.05 -5.12 1.08
C LEU A 183 -12.10 -6.63 0.87
N ARG A 184 -11.33 -7.10 -0.11
CA ARG A 184 -11.13 -8.54 -0.32
C ARG A 184 -10.43 -9.15 0.90
N GLN A 185 -10.87 -10.33 1.31
CA GLN A 185 -10.41 -10.97 2.54
C GLN A 185 -9.25 -11.95 2.34
N SER A 186 -9.16 -12.58 1.15
CA SER A 186 -8.14 -13.59 0.80
C SER A 186 -7.80 -13.58 -0.67
#